data_AF-A0A4Q7N496-F1
#
_entry.id   AF-A0A4Q7N496-F1
#
_cell.length_a   1.000
_cell.length_b   1.000
_cell.length_c   1.000
_cell.angle_alpha   90.00
_cell.angle_beta   90.00
_cell.angle_gamma   90.00
#
_symmetry.space_group_name_H-M   'P 1'
#
loop_
_entity.id
_entity.type
_entity.pdbx_description
1 polymer ?
#
loop_
_entity_poly.entity_id
_entity_poly.type
_entity_poly.pdbx_seq_one_letter_code
_entity_poly.pdbx_strand_id
1 'polypeptide(L)'
;MNNRHYILRGMVALAVVVSIASCSKKDQLVSAPSEGKALLTPGKYEDGIILINEGWFGHDNGNVNFYKYGRDTIEQMVYQLENPGNQLGVTTQSGAVWDGKLYIMAKQGPLVVTDSKTLVETGRIATLPADGRAFLGLTSTTGLISTLDGVYNLNLSPLSVGSKLSGISGETGTMRKEGNYIFILSQSEGLIILNATTKAIVKKIAGLQQGLCKTSDGSLWIAGGSTLARLNVTTLDTTRITMPFSLGNPWFAWNEGTVTCSTIDTAVYLARTNSWGAGGNRLYKYIPGNLASLSTPLATLPANQEFYGAGVRYDPSQHNLVVTAVQSGYGQNYKYNKLYFYSTNGSLTKTISYEYFYFPALPVFN
;
A
#
# COMPACT_ATOMS: atom_id res chain seq x y z
N MET A 1 5.67 47.85 70.89
CA MET A 1 6.44 47.45 69.69
C MET A 1 6.82 45.99 69.82
N ASN A 2 6.38 45.21 68.83
CA ASN A 2 6.62 43.83 68.43
C ASN A 2 6.53 42.65 69.42
N ASN A 3 5.71 41.68 68.99
CA ASN A 3 5.12 40.61 69.77
C ASN A 3 5.59 39.23 69.25
N ARG A 4 6.03 38.41 70.21
CA ARG A 4 5.97 36.94 70.35
C ARG A 4 5.69 36.03 69.16
N HIS A 5 6.39 34.87 69.14
CA HIS A 5 5.74 33.55 69.09
C HIS A 5 6.55 32.48 69.86
N TYR A 6 5.82 31.55 70.50
CA TYR A 6 6.21 30.50 71.47
C TYR A 6 5.66 29.15 70.91
N ILE A 7 6.45 28.05 70.87
CA ILE A 7 6.43 26.86 71.79
C ILE A 7 5.16 25.97 71.61
N LEU A 8 5.09 24.61 71.61
CA LEU A 8 5.93 23.43 71.92
C LEU A 8 5.25 22.13 71.33
N ARG A 9 6.04 21.04 71.29
CA ARG A 9 5.76 19.57 71.46
C ARG A 9 4.31 19.15 71.81
N GLY A 10 3.70 18.04 71.36
CA GLY A 10 4.13 16.72 70.88
C GLY A 10 3.45 15.62 71.74
N MET A 11 2.74 14.63 71.15
CA MET A 11 2.55 13.22 71.60
C MET A 11 1.41 12.50 70.85
N VAL A 12 1.58 11.18 70.68
CA VAL A 12 0.73 10.19 70.02
C VAL A 12 -0.08 9.40 71.05
N ALA A 13 -1.32 9.00 70.75
CA ALA A 13 -1.89 7.69 71.13
C ALA A 13 -3.27 7.44 70.46
N LEU A 14 -3.51 6.16 70.15
CA LEU A 14 -4.58 5.55 69.36
C LEU A 14 -5.55 4.78 70.29
N ALA A 15 -6.85 4.71 69.98
CA ALA A 15 -7.70 3.50 70.07
C ALA A 15 -9.22 3.79 69.98
N VAL A 16 -9.92 2.76 69.49
CA VAL A 16 -11.25 2.69 68.87
C VAL A 16 -12.39 2.48 69.88
N VAL A 17 -13.59 3.01 69.59
CA VAL A 17 -14.88 2.39 70.00
C VAL A 17 -15.92 2.57 68.87
N VAL A 18 -16.61 1.47 68.55
CA VAL A 18 -17.71 1.35 67.56
C VAL A 18 -19.07 1.50 68.27
N SER A 19 -20.05 2.13 67.63
CA SER A 19 -21.49 1.92 67.89
C SER A 19 -22.31 2.23 66.64
N ILE A 20 -23.41 1.50 66.45
CA ILE A 20 -24.16 1.33 65.20
C ILE A 20 -25.53 2.06 65.26
N ALA A 21 -25.97 2.53 64.09
CA ALA A 21 -27.35 2.75 63.60
C ALA A 21 -28.19 3.97 64.05
N SER A 22 -28.57 4.83 63.09
CA SER A 22 -29.98 5.15 62.75
C SER A 22 -30.08 6.10 61.52
N CYS A 23 -31.11 5.89 60.70
CA CYS A 23 -31.36 6.46 59.37
C CYS A 23 -31.70 7.96 59.31
N SER A 24 -31.30 8.66 58.24
CA SER A 24 -32.24 9.26 57.26
C SER A 24 -31.52 9.94 56.08
N LYS A 25 -32.19 9.89 54.93
CA LYS A 25 -31.77 10.22 53.55
C LYS A 25 -30.90 11.48 53.40
N LYS A 26 -29.83 11.37 52.60
CA LYS A 26 -29.29 12.43 51.72
C LYS A 26 -28.36 11.83 50.65
N ASP A 27 -28.73 12.10 49.40
CA ASP A 27 -27.99 12.08 48.13
C ASP A 27 -26.68 11.29 48.05
N GLN A 28 -26.73 10.16 47.34
CA GLN A 28 -25.57 9.57 46.69
C GLN A 28 -25.83 9.62 45.19
N LEU A 29 -25.05 10.47 44.52
CA LEU A 29 -24.87 10.47 43.08
C LEU A 29 -24.44 9.06 42.67
N VAL A 30 -25.34 8.31 42.03
CA VAL A 30 -24.97 7.11 41.30
C VAL A 30 -24.13 7.58 40.11
N SER A 31 -22.82 7.35 40.18
CA SER A 31 -21.94 7.49 39.02
C SER A 31 -22.46 6.59 37.89
N ALA A 32 -22.70 7.18 36.73
CA ALA A 32 -23.06 6.46 35.52
C ALA A 32 -22.04 5.35 35.23
N PRO A 33 -22.45 4.19 34.68
CA PRO A 33 -21.50 3.18 34.24
C PRO A 33 -20.62 3.80 33.14
N SER A 34 -19.31 3.70 33.31
CA SER A 34 -18.35 4.05 32.27
C SER A 34 -18.68 3.23 31.02
N GLU A 35 -19.00 3.91 29.92
CA GLU A 35 -19.12 3.31 28.60
C GLU A 35 -17.84 2.52 28.32
N GLY A 36 -17.95 1.20 28.37
CA GLY A 36 -16.88 0.32 27.95
C GLY A 36 -16.64 0.57 26.47
N LYS A 37 -15.45 1.06 26.12
CA LYS A 37 -14.94 0.95 24.75
C LYS A 37 -15.06 -0.51 24.36
N ALA A 38 -15.99 -0.83 23.46
CA ALA A 38 -16.00 -2.13 22.81
C ALA A 38 -14.60 -2.33 22.21
N LEU A 39 -13.88 -3.35 22.69
CA LEU A 39 -12.67 -3.81 22.04
C LEU A 39 -13.10 -4.25 20.63
N LEU A 40 -12.82 -3.42 19.64
CA LEU A 40 -13.02 -3.78 18.24
C LEU A 40 -12.07 -4.95 17.98
N THR A 41 -12.60 -6.16 17.84
CA THR A 41 -11.83 -7.29 17.35
C THR A 41 -11.41 -6.95 15.92
N PRO A 42 -10.10 -6.90 15.59
CA PRO A 42 -9.66 -6.67 14.22
C PRO A 42 -10.32 -7.68 13.28
N GLY A 43 -10.73 -7.21 12.10
CA GLY A 43 -11.22 -8.10 11.06
C GLY A 43 -10.17 -9.14 10.67
N LYS A 44 -10.62 -10.27 10.12
CA LYS A 44 -9.78 -11.46 9.85
C LYS A 44 -8.47 -11.12 9.12
N TYR A 45 -8.54 -10.18 8.17
CA TYR A 45 -7.43 -9.72 7.32
C TYR A 45 -7.04 -8.26 7.57
N GLU A 46 -7.36 -7.69 8.73
CA GLU A 46 -7.08 -6.28 9.06
C GLU A 46 -5.65 -6.05 9.58
N ASP A 47 -5.11 -7.01 10.34
CA ASP A 47 -3.82 -6.89 11.04
C ASP A 47 -2.68 -7.57 10.29
N GLY A 48 -2.38 -7.08 9.08
CA GLY A 48 -1.37 -7.69 8.24
C GLY A 48 -1.24 -7.10 6.84
N ILE A 49 -0.69 -7.90 5.95
CA ILE A 49 -0.37 -7.55 4.56
C ILE A 49 -1.13 -8.49 3.63
N ILE A 50 -1.90 -7.90 2.73
CA ILE A 50 -2.58 -8.61 1.64
C ILE A 50 -1.58 -8.71 0.48
N LEU A 51 -1.31 -9.92 0.02
CA LEU A 51 -0.37 -10.17 -1.07
C LEU A 51 -1.15 -10.57 -2.32
N ILE A 52 -1.21 -9.67 -3.30
CA ILE A 52 -1.79 -9.91 -4.61
C ILE A 52 -0.77 -10.66 -5.47
N ASN A 53 -1.20 -11.77 -6.07
CA ASN A 53 -0.34 -12.67 -6.85
C ASN A 53 -0.88 -12.83 -8.27
N GLU A 54 0.01 -12.77 -9.27
CA GLU A 54 -0.37 -12.88 -10.67
C GLU A 54 -1.02 -14.24 -10.99
N GLY A 55 -0.56 -15.30 -10.32
CA GLY A 55 -0.87 -16.68 -10.67
C GLY A 55 0.04 -17.19 -11.78
N TRP A 56 -0.04 -18.49 -12.08
CA TRP A 56 0.82 -19.11 -13.09
C TRP A 56 0.19 -19.01 -14.47
N PHE A 57 0.66 -18.05 -15.27
CA PHE A 57 0.18 -17.82 -16.62
C PHE A 57 0.13 -19.12 -17.45
N GLY A 58 -1.05 -19.46 -17.97
CA GLY A 58 -1.30 -20.69 -18.73
C GLY A 58 -1.63 -21.93 -17.89
N HIS A 59 -1.62 -21.82 -16.56
CA HIS A 59 -1.90 -22.91 -15.63
C HIS A 59 -3.01 -22.55 -14.64
N ASP A 60 -2.89 -21.41 -13.94
CA ASP A 60 -3.85 -20.94 -12.93
C ASP A 60 -4.13 -19.45 -13.02
N ASN A 61 -5.30 -19.04 -12.51
CA ASN A 61 -5.63 -17.64 -12.29
C ASN A 61 -4.90 -17.04 -11.09
N GLY A 62 -4.95 -15.71 -10.96
CA GLY A 62 -4.39 -15.01 -9.81
C GLY A 62 -5.04 -15.40 -8.49
N ASN A 63 -4.35 -15.08 -7.41
CA ASN A 63 -4.79 -15.40 -6.05
C ASN A 63 -4.34 -14.33 -5.06
N VAL A 64 -4.82 -14.46 -3.83
CA VAL A 64 -4.46 -13.58 -2.72
C VAL A 64 -3.92 -14.43 -1.58
N ASN A 65 -2.79 -14.03 -1.04
CA ASN A 65 -2.27 -14.55 0.21
C ASN A 65 -2.36 -13.46 1.30
N PHE A 66 -2.26 -13.84 2.57
CA PHE A 66 -2.24 -12.91 3.69
C PHE A 66 -1.11 -13.22 4.65
N TYR A 67 -0.34 -12.20 4.99
CA TYR A 67 0.65 -12.25 6.06
C TYR A 67 0.09 -11.52 7.28
N LYS A 68 -0.22 -12.24 8.36
CA LYS A 68 -0.58 -11.63 9.64
C LYS A 68 0.68 -11.15 10.38
N TYR A 69 0.69 -9.92 10.88
CA TYR A 69 1.84 -9.39 11.60
C TYR A 69 2.25 -10.29 12.77
N GLY A 70 3.56 -10.38 13.00
CA GLY A 70 4.15 -11.21 14.05
C GLY A 70 4.24 -12.70 13.71
N ARG A 71 3.45 -13.23 12.76
CA ARG A 71 3.54 -14.65 12.37
C ARG A 71 4.78 -14.98 11.56
N ASP A 72 5.13 -16.26 11.49
CA ASP A 72 6.24 -16.80 10.71
C ASP A 72 5.80 -17.52 9.43
N THR A 73 4.51 -17.44 9.11
CA THR A 73 3.89 -18.12 7.96
C THR A 73 2.97 -17.16 7.20
N ILE A 74 2.66 -17.53 5.95
CA ILE A 74 1.67 -16.87 5.10
C ILE A 74 0.44 -17.77 4.99
N GLU A 75 -0.73 -17.18 5.20
CA GLU A 75 -2.01 -17.79 4.87
C GLU A 75 -2.21 -17.71 3.35
N GLN A 76 -2.33 -18.87 2.70
CA GLN A 76 -2.29 -18.96 1.24
C GLN A 76 -3.69 -19.12 0.65
N MET A 77 -3.92 -18.57 -0.55
CA MET A 77 -5.19 -18.69 -1.29
C MET A 77 -6.41 -18.19 -0.51
N VAL A 78 -6.25 -17.11 0.27
CA VAL A 78 -7.29 -16.60 1.18
C VAL A 78 -8.51 -16.06 0.44
N TYR A 79 -8.35 -15.53 -0.78
CA TYR A 79 -9.52 -15.12 -1.58
C TYR A 79 -10.41 -16.32 -1.92
N GLN A 80 -9.82 -17.42 -2.39
CA GLN A 80 -10.55 -18.65 -2.74
C GLN A 80 -11.19 -19.30 -1.51
N LEU A 81 -10.53 -19.20 -0.34
CA LEU A 81 -11.07 -19.68 0.92
C LEU A 81 -12.37 -18.96 1.30
N GLU A 82 -12.42 -17.63 1.16
CA GLU A 82 -13.60 -16.84 1.53
C GLU A 82 -14.69 -16.81 0.45
N ASN A 83 -14.33 -17.13 -0.79
CA ASN A 83 -15.23 -17.06 -1.95
C ASN A 83 -15.24 -18.38 -2.74
N PRO A 84 -15.67 -19.49 -2.14
CA PRO A 84 -15.65 -20.80 -2.79
C PRO A 84 -16.46 -20.80 -4.09
N GLY A 85 -15.84 -21.30 -5.16
CA GLY A 85 -16.42 -21.33 -6.52
C GLY A 85 -16.13 -20.09 -7.36
N ASN A 86 -15.68 -18.98 -6.75
CA ASN A 86 -15.28 -17.79 -7.48
C ASN A 86 -13.78 -17.79 -7.77
N GLN A 87 -13.41 -17.22 -8.92
CA GLN A 87 -12.02 -17.06 -9.33
C GLN A 87 -11.71 -15.61 -9.66
N LEU A 88 -10.43 -15.25 -9.49
CA LEU A 88 -9.85 -14.06 -10.09
C LEU A 88 -9.51 -14.34 -11.56
N GLY A 89 -8.89 -13.38 -12.25
CA GLY A 89 -8.48 -13.54 -13.64
C GLY A 89 -7.01 -13.87 -13.83
N VAL A 90 -6.60 -13.98 -15.09
CA VAL A 90 -5.23 -14.24 -15.50
C VAL A 90 -4.38 -13.01 -15.20
N THR A 91 -3.24 -13.24 -14.54
CA THR A 91 -2.29 -12.20 -14.16
C THR A 91 -2.97 -11.13 -13.30
N THR A 92 -3.36 -11.50 -12.08
CA THR A 92 -3.87 -10.53 -11.09
C THR A 92 -2.73 -9.69 -10.53
N GLN A 93 -2.63 -8.47 -11.05
CA GLN A 93 -1.40 -7.67 -10.96
C GLN A 93 -1.53 -6.40 -10.10
N SER A 94 -2.75 -6.02 -9.71
CA SER A 94 -2.94 -4.89 -8.79
C SER A 94 -4.08 -5.10 -7.80
N GLY A 95 -3.96 -4.38 -6.69
CA GLY A 95 -4.96 -4.29 -5.65
C GLY A 95 -4.87 -2.94 -4.96
N ALA A 96 -6.01 -2.37 -4.59
CA ALA A 96 -6.06 -1.12 -3.86
C ALA A 96 -7.22 -1.12 -2.86
N VAL A 97 -6.94 -0.69 -1.63
CA VAL A 97 -7.95 -0.49 -0.60
C VAL A 97 -8.54 0.92 -0.75
N TRP A 98 -9.86 1.00 -0.77
CA TRP A 98 -10.60 2.25 -0.81
C TRP A 98 -11.95 2.07 -0.11
N ASP A 99 -12.26 2.98 0.81
CA ASP A 99 -13.55 3.03 1.54
C ASP A 99 -13.94 1.67 2.16
N GLY A 100 -12.97 1.01 2.82
CA GLY A 100 -13.16 -0.29 3.47
C GLY A 100 -13.30 -1.48 2.52
N LYS A 101 -13.12 -1.28 1.21
CA LYS A 101 -13.15 -2.35 0.20
C LYS A 101 -11.80 -2.53 -0.46
N LEU A 102 -11.50 -3.77 -0.86
CA LEU A 102 -10.34 -4.10 -1.67
C LEU A 102 -10.79 -4.31 -3.11
N TYR A 103 -10.20 -3.56 -4.03
CA TYR A 103 -10.43 -3.66 -5.47
C TYR A 103 -9.27 -4.44 -6.08
N ILE A 104 -9.53 -5.63 -6.60
CA ILE A 104 -8.55 -6.57 -7.14
C ILE A 104 -8.70 -6.61 -8.66
N MET A 105 -7.64 -6.29 -9.39
CA MET A 105 -7.67 -6.17 -10.84
C MET A 105 -6.84 -7.28 -11.50
N ALA A 106 -7.51 -8.10 -12.32
CA ALA A 106 -6.83 -8.97 -13.26
C ALA A 106 -6.42 -8.21 -14.53
N LYS A 107 -5.29 -8.58 -15.11
CA LYS A 107 -4.92 -8.15 -16.45
C LYS A 107 -5.97 -8.62 -17.45
N GLN A 108 -6.28 -9.91 -17.44
CA GLN A 108 -7.32 -10.49 -18.28
C GLN A 108 -8.38 -11.13 -17.38
N GLY A 109 -9.61 -10.59 -17.45
CA GLY A 109 -10.73 -11.05 -16.64
C GLY A 109 -11.29 -9.94 -15.75
N PRO A 110 -11.72 -10.26 -14.52
CA PRO A 110 -12.57 -9.38 -13.75
C PRO A 110 -11.83 -8.27 -13.00
N LEU A 111 -12.56 -7.19 -12.73
CA LEU A 111 -12.38 -6.41 -11.50
C LEU A 111 -13.26 -7.04 -10.42
N VAL A 112 -12.65 -7.45 -9.31
CA VAL A 112 -13.34 -8.00 -8.13
C VAL A 112 -13.26 -7.01 -6.99
N VAL A 113 -14.36 -6.82 -6.26
CA VAL A 113 -14.44 -5.95 -5.09
C VAL A 113 -14.80 -6.79 -3.89
N THR A 114 -13.95 -6.80 -2.87
CA THR A 114 -14.20 -7.50 -1.61
C THR A 114 -14.33 -6.53 -0.46
N ASP A 115 -14.93 -6.98 0.64
CA ASP A 115 -14.64 -6.35 1.92
C ASP A 115 -13.14 -6.48 2.22
N SER A 116 -12.49 -5.38 2.62
CA SER A 116 -11.04 -5.36 2.82
C SER A 116 -10.58 -6.14 4.07
N LYS A 117 -11.50 -6.39 5.00
CA LYS A 117 -11.21 -7.03 6.30
C LYS A 117 -11.64 -8.49 6.34
N THR A 118 -12.65 -8.89 5.56
CA THR A 118 -13.11 -10.28 5.46
C THR A 118 -12.74 -10.95 4.14
N LEU A 119 -12.34 -10.20 3.11
CA LEU A 119 -12.09 -10.67 1.75
C LEU A 119 -13.29 -11.35 1.06
N VAL A 120 -14.50 -11.25 1.63
CA VAL A 120 -15.73 -11.71 0.98
C VAL A 120 -16.08 -10.75 -0.17
N GLU A 121 -16.38 -11.32 -1.34
CA GLU A 121 -16.76 -10.60 -2.56
C GLU A 121 -18.08 -9.87 -2.36
N THR A 122 -18.08 -8.59 -2.75
CA THR A 122 -19.22 -7.66 -2.63
C THR A 122 -19.63 -7.07 -3.99
N GLY A 123 -18.80 -7.25 -5.02
CA GLY A 123 -19.09 -6.82 -6.37
C GLY A 123 -18.07 -7.35 -7.37
N ARG A 124 -18.50 -7.43 -8.64
CA ARG A 124 -17.67 -7.90 -9.75
C ARG A 124 -18.07 -7.23 -11.05
N ILE A 125 -17.06 -6.90 -11.85
CA ILE A 125 -17.21 -6.62 -13.27
C ILE A 125 -16.49 -7.75 -13.99
N ALA A 126 -17.24 -8.67 -14.61
CA ALA A 126 -16.70 -9.90 -15.17
C ALA A 126 -15.72 -9.66 -16.33
N THR A 127 -16.03 -8.65 -17.15
CA THR A 127 -15.26 -8.30 -18.34
C THR A 127 -15.03 -6.80 -18.40
N LEU A 128 -13.76 -6.41 -18.49
CA LEU A 128 -13.33 -5.03 -18.67
C LEU A 128 -13.30 -4.66 -20.16
N PRO A 129 -13.39 -3.36 -20.51
CA PRO A 129 -13.35 -2.92 -21.90
C PRO A 129 -11.99 -3.18 -22.60
N ALA A 130 -10.92 -3.35 -21.81
CA ALA A 130 -9.59 -3.78 -22.23
C ALA A 130 -8.85 -4.38 -21.02
N ASP A 131 -7.68 -4.97 -21.24
CA ASP A 131 -6.90 -5.58 -20.15
C ASP A 131 -6.70 -4.59 -18.99
N GLY A 132 -7.05 -5.00 -17.77
CA GLY A 132 -7.03 -4.16 -16.57
C GLY A 132 -5.63 -3.85 -16.06
N ARG A 133 -5.44 -2.70 -15.42
CA ARG A 133 -4.15 -2.25 -14.87
C ARG A 133 -4.28 -1.87 -13.41
N ALA A 134 -4.82 -0.69 -13.10
CA ALA A 134 -4.98 -0.22 -11.73
C ALA A 134 -6.38 0.37 -11.47
N PHE A 135 -6.76 0.41 -10.20
CA PHE A 135 -7.96 1.09 -9.72
C PHE A 135 -7.57 2.35 -8.93
N LEU A 136 -8.39 3.40 -9.02
CA LEU A 136 -8.32 4.59 -8.17
C LEU A 136 -9.70 5.00 -7.70
N GLY A 137 -9.91 5.02 -6.38
CA GLY A 137 -11.08 5.65 -5.78
C GLY A 137 -11.00 7.18 -5.83
N LEU A 138 -12.11 7.85 -6.13
CA LEU A 138 -12.21 9.32 -6.15
C LEU A 138 -13.15 9.85 -5.06
N THR A 139 -14.29 9.19 -4.88
CA THR A 139 -15.31 9.44 -3.86
C THR A 139 -15.82 8.08 -3.35
N SER A 140 -16.79 8.07 -2.43
CA SER A 140 -17.47 6.83 -2.01
C SER A 140 -18.29 6.17 -3.13
N THR A 141 -18.63 6.90 -4.20
CA THR A 141 -19.46 6.39 -5.31
C THR A 141 -18.76 6.37 -6.65
N THR A 142 -17.59 7.00 -6.80
CA THR A 142 -16.90 7.10 -8.09
C THR A 142 -15.43 6.75 -7.98
N GLY A 143 -14.91 6.08 -9.01
CA GLY A 143 -13.50 5.79 -9.20
C GLY A 143 -13.09 5.86 -10.67
N LEU A 144 -11.86 5.45 -10.94
CA LEU A 144 -11.30 5.24 -12.27
C LEU A 144 -10.65 3.86 -12.33
N ILE A 145 -10.60 3.30 -13.54
CA ILE A 145 -9.74 2.15 -13.85
C ILE A 145 -8.83 2.50 -15.01
N SER A 146 -7.55 2.14 -14.90
CA SER A 146 -6.62 2.17 -16.01
C SER A 146 -6.58 0.81 -16.70
N THR A 147 -6.34 0.84 -18.00
CA THR A 147 -6.36 -0.33 -18.88
C THR A 147 -5.22 -0.26 -19.91
N LEU A 148 -5.11 -1.31 -20.72
CA LEU A 148 -4.21 -1.38 -21.88
C LEU A 148 -4.46 -0.30 -22.93
N ASP A 149 -5.64 0.32 -22.95
CA ASP A 149 -6.02 1.27 -24.01
C ASP A 149 -6.36 2.68 -23.50
N GLY A 150 -6.47 2.90 -22.19
CA GLY A 150 -6.66 4.22 -21.59
C GLY A 150 -7.24 4.15 -20.18
N VAL A 151 -8.01 5.16 -19.80
CA VAL A 151 -8.64 5.24 -18.47
C VAL A 151 -10.14 5.36 -18.62
N TYR A 152 -10.89 4.62 -17.81
CA TYR A 152 -12.35 4.62 -17.80
C TYR A 152 -12.90 5.11 -16.47
N ASN A 153 -14.05 5.78 -16.52
CA ASN A 153 -14.83 6.06 -15.33
C ASN A 153 -15.34 4.76 -14.71
N LEU A 154 -15.45 4.71 -13.39
CA LEU A 154 -16.02 3.59 -12.66
C LEU A 154 -17.06 4.11 -11.66
N ASN A 155 -18.29 3.62 -11.75
CA ASN A 155 -19.27 3.77 -10.69
C ASN A 155 -19.03 2.68 -9.64
N LEU A 156 -19.07 3.03 -8.36
CA LEU A 156 -18.85 2.09 -7.24
C LEU A 156 -20.17 1.60 -6.65
N SER A 157 -21.28 2.30 -6.92
CA SER A 157 -22.62 1.92 -6.46
C SER A 157 -23.72 2.40 -7.42
N PRO A 158 -24.35 1.50 -8.21
CA PRO A 158 -23.93 0.12 -8.45
C PRO A 158 -22.57 0.06 -9.17
N LEU A 159 -21.84 -1.04 -9.00
CA LEU A 159 -20.54 -1.24 -9.62
C LEU A 159 -20.68 -1.37 -11.15
N SER A 160 -20.15 -0.43 -11.92
CA SER A 160 -20.19 -0.47 -13.38
C SER A 160 -19.11 0.39 -14.05
N VAL A 161 -18.59 -0.06 -15.20
CA VAL A 161 -17.66 0.73 -16.02
C VAL A 161 -18.45 1.77 -16.81
N GLY A 162 -18.00 3.02 -16.74
CA GLY A 162 -18.52 4.14 -17.50
C GLY A 162 -17.72 4.43 -18.76
N SER A 163 -17.85 5.65 -19.28
CA SER A 163 -17.15 6.08 -20.49
C SER A 163 -15.63 6.18 -20.28
N LYS A 164 -14.88 5.93 -21.37
CA LYS A 164 -13.45 6.22 -21.47
C LYS A 164 -13.20 7.73 -21.36
N LEU A 165 -12.16 8.12 -20.64
CA LEU A 165 -11.70 9.51 -20.59
C LEU A 165 -11.09 9.92 -21.93
N SER A 166 -11.51 11.07 -22.44
CA SER A 166 -11.04 11.63 -23.71
C SER A 166 -9.57 12.04 -23.64
N GLY A 167 -8.83 11.83 -24.73
CA GLY A 167 -7.44 12.29 -24.87
C GLY A 167 -6.39 11.44 -24.14
N ILE A 168 -6.79 10.30 -23.59
CA ILE A 168 -5.92 9.30 -22.97
C ILE A 168 -6.04 8.00 -23.78
N SER A 169 -4.93 7.59 -24.38
CA SER A 169 -4.85 6.40 -25.21
C SER A 169 -3.61 5.57 -24.88
N GLY A 170 -3.63 4.31 -25.29
CA GLY A 170 -2.54 3.36 -25.04
C GLY A 170 -2.49 2.88 -23.58
N GLU A 171 -1.44 2.13 -23.26
CA GLU A 171 -1.33 1.46 -21.97
C GLU A 171 -1.12 2.48 -20.84
N THR A 172 -2.00 2.44 -19.85
CA THR A 172 -1.94 3.26 -18.64
C THR A 172 -1.83 2.40 -17.40
N GLY A 173 -1.29 2.93 -16.32
CA GLY A 173 -0.94 2.18 -15.12
C GLY A 173 -1.45 2.82 -13.84
N THR A 174 -0.58 2.86 -12.84
CA THR A 174 -0.87 3.45 -11.53
C THR A 174 -1.46 4.85 -11.66
N MET A 175 -2.48 5.12 -10.85
CA MET A 175 -3.13 6.42 -10.77
C MET A 175 -3.16 6.90 -9.32
N ARG A 176 -3.19 8.23 -9.14
CA ARG A 176 -3.30 8.84 -7.80
C ARG A 176 -4.06 10.15 -7.88
N LYS A 177 -4.95 10.41 -6.91
CA LYS A 177 -5.59 11.71 -6.73
C LYS A 177 -4.89 12.46 -5.61
N GLU A 178 -4.47 13.70 -5.86
CA GLU A 178 -3.95 14.60 -4.83
C GLU A 178 -4.48 16.02 -5.08
N GLY A 179 -5.09 16.62 -4.06
CA GLY A 179 -5.73 17.93 -4.17
C GLY A 179 -6.71 18.02 -5.35
N ASN A 180 -6.45 18.99 -6.23
CA ASN A 180 -7.25 19.30 -7.42
C ASN A 180 -6.85 18.49 -8.65
N TYR A 181 -5.96 17.51 -8.53
CA TYR A 181 -5.40 16.81 -9.69
C TYR A 181 -5.48 15.28 -9.55
N ILE A 182 -5.53 14.64 -10.71
CA ILE A 182 -5.37 13.19 -10.87
C ILE A 182 -4.13 12.96 -11.73
N PHE A 183 -3.25 12.08 -11.24
CA PHE A 183 -1.97 11.74 -11.83
C PHE A 183 -2.07 10.32 -12.37
N ILE A 184 -1.69 10.11 -13.63
CA ILE A 184 -1.86 8.84 -14.35
C ILE A 184 -0.55 8.51 -15.05
N LEU A 185 0.00 7.33 -14.77
CA LEU A 185 1.15 6.83 -15.54
C LEU A 185 0.67 6.28 -16.89
N SER A 186 1.37 6.66 -17.95
CA SER A 186 1.17 6.20 -19.33
C SER A 186 2.49 5.68 -19.88
N GLN A 187 2.43 4.53 -20.58
CA GLN A 187 3.59 3.95 -21.25
C GLN A 187 4.15 4.91 -22.30
N SER A 188 3.30 5.53 -23.12
CA SER A 188 3.74 6.35 -24.25
C SER A 188 3.93 7.82 -23.87
N GLU A 189 3.14 8.34 -22.93
CA GLU A 189 3.09 9.78 -22.64
C GLU A 189 3.81 10.18 -21.35
N GLY A 190 4.28 9.22 -20.55
CA GLY A 190 4.82 9.47 -19.22
C GLY A 190 3.72 9.79 -18.22
N LEU A 191 3.84 10.89 -17.48
CA LEU A 191 2.86 11.28 -16.47
C LEU A 191 1.82 12.21 -17.08
N ILE A 192 0.55 11.78 -17.09
CA ILE A 192 -0.60 12.59 -17.48
C ILE A 192 -1.24 13.17 -16.21
N ILE A 193 -1.54 14.47 -16.23
CA ILE A 193 -2.13 15.19 -15.10
C ILE A 193 -3.48 15.75 -15.54
N LEU A 194 -4.55 15.35 -14.86
CA LEU A 194 -5.91 15.83 -15.09
C LEU A 194 -6.35 16.78 -13.99
N ASN A 195 -7.23 17.72 -14.32
CA ASN A 195 -8.06 18.39 -13.33
C ASN A 195 -9.01 17.35 -12.71
N ALA A 196 -9.04 17.23 -11.38
CA ALA A 196 -9.82 16.21 -10.70
C ALA A 196 -11.33 16.40 -10.83
N THR A 197 -11.82 17.62 -11.05
CA THR A 197 -13.23 17.93 -11.22
C THR A 197 -13.67 17.71 -12.66
N THR A 198 -13.02 18.38 -13.62
CA THR A 198 -13.44 18.37 -15.02
C THR A 198 -12.89 17.19 -15.82
N LYS A 199 -11.89 16.47 -15.28
CA LYS A 199 -11.12 15.41 -15.97
C LYS A 199 -10.39 15.88 -17.23
N ALA A 200 -10.30 17.19 -17.47
CA ALA A 200 -9.53 17.75 -18.55
C ALA A 200 -8.03 17.56 -18.31
N ILE A 201 -7.27 17.24 -19.36
CA ILE A 201 -5.81 17.15 -19.29
C ILE A 201 -5.25 18.55 -19.06
N VAL A 202 -4.46 18.69 -17.99
CA VAL A 202 -3.80 19.95 -17.60
C VAL A 202 -2.36 19.95 -18.08
N LYS A 203 -1.65 18.82 -17.97
CA LYS A 203 -0.23 18.70 -18.28
C LYS A 203 0.14 17.26 -18.60
N LYS A 204 1.14 17.07 -19.46
CA LYS A 204 1.81 15.78 -19.68
C LYS A 204 3.32 15.95 -19.45
N ILE A 205 3.96 14.96 -18.84
CA ILE A 205 5.40 14.99 -18.51
C ILE A 205 6.04 13.68 -18.98
N ALA A 206 6.72 13.75 -20.13
CA ALA A 206 7.33 12.59 -20.77
C ALA A 206 8.42 11.92 -19.91
N GLY A 207 8.59 10.61 -20.08
CA GLY A 207 9.67 9.84 -19.45
C GLY A 207 9.49 9.56 -17.95
N LEU A 208 8.33 9.87 -17.37
CA LEU A 208 7.95 9.54 -16.00
C LEU A 208 6.86 8.46 -16.02
N GLN A 209 7.24 7.21 -15.81
CA GLN A 209 6.41 6.07 -16.21
C GLN A 209 6.29 4.97 -15.15
N GLN A 210 6.93 5.09 -13.99
CA GLN A 210 6.84 4.10 -12.93
C GLN A 210 7.02 4.72 -11.55
N GLY A 211 6.33 4.17 -10.56
CA GLY A 211 6.27 4.79 -9.26
C GLY A 211 5.32 5.99 -9.25
N LEU A 212 4.49 6.07 -8.21
CA LEU A 212 3.61 7.22 -7.98
C LEU A 212 3.31 7.31 -6.48
N CYS A 213 4.32 7.67 -5.71
CA CYS A 213 4.22 7.70 -4.25
C CYS A 213 4.34 9.13 -3.71
N LYS A 214 3.81 9.36 -2.51
CA LYS A 214 3.81 10.66 -1.83
C LYS A 214 4.67 10.59 -0.57
N THR A 215 5.55 11.56 -0.38
CA THR A 215 6.30 11.75 0.86
C THR A 215 5.54 12.61 1.87
N SER A 216 5.96 12.60 3.13
CA SER A 216 5.30 13.36 4.22
C SER A 216 5.19 14.87 3.97
N ASP A 217 6.07 15.45 3.15
CA ASP A 217 6.03 16.85 2.72
C ASP A 217 5.00 17.15 1.62
N GLY A 218 4.22 16.15 1.19
CA GLY A 218 3.19 16.27 0.16
C GLY A 218 3.71 16.18 -1.28
N SER A 219 5.01 16.01 -1.49
CA SER A 219 5.58 15.86 -2.83
C SER A 219 5.25 14.50 -3.43
N LEU A 220 4.98 14.46 -4.73
CA LEU A 220 4.92 13.20 -5.49
C LEU A 220 6.27 12.84 -6.07
N TRP A 221 6.58 11.55 -6.05
CA TRP A 221 7.78 10.97 -6.62
C TRP A 221 7.43 9.95 -7.70
N ILE A 222 8.03 10.16 -8.87
CA ILE A 222 7.82 9.35 -10.07
C ILE A 222 9.17 9.13 -10.74
N ALA A 223 9.41 7.92 -11.22
CA ALA A 223 10.63 7.54 -11.90
C ALA A 223 10.37 7.14 -13.37
N GLY A 224 11.46 7.06 -14.14
CA GLY A 224 11.47 6.48 -15.46
C GLY A 224 12.89 6.39 -16.01
N GLY A 225 13.30 5.19 -16.43
CA GLY A 225 14.69 4.91 -16.78
C GLY A 225 15.64 5.25 -15.63
N SER A 226 16.59 6.15 -15.89
CA SER A 226 17.52 6.70 -14.89
C SER A 226 17.05 8.00 -14.24
N THR A 227 15.81 8.45 -14.49
CA THR A 227 15.26 9.67 -13.89
C THR A 227 14.43 9.35 -12.65
N LEU A 228 14.63 10.13 -11.59
CA LEU A 228 13.68 10.27 -10.48
C LEU A 228 13.23 11.73 -10.41
N ALA A 229 11.93 11.97 -10.29
CA ALA A 229 11.36 13.30 -10.30
C ALA A 229 10.54 13.56 -9.05
N ARG A 230 10.74 14.74 -8.47
CA ARG A 230 9.89 15.34 -7.43
C ARG A 230 8.89 16.27 -8.10
N LEU A 231 7.60 16.10 -7.82
CA LEU A 231 6.53 16.94 -8.32
C LEU A 231 5.81 17.63 -7.15
N ASN A 232 5.62 18.94 -7.25
CA ASN A 232 4.77 19.70 -6.36
C ASN A 232 3.31 19.57 -6.82
N VAL A 233 2.42 19.07 -5.96
CA VAL A 233 1.02 18.79 -6.33
C VAL A 233 0.15 20.04 -6.49
N THR A 234 0.61 21.19 -6.00
CA THR A 234 -0.12 22.46 -6.10
C THR A 234 0.29 23.25 -7.34
N THR A 235 1.59 23.38 -7.59
CA THR A 235 2.11 24.17 -8.72
C THR A 235 2.36 23.34 -9.98
N LEU A 236 2.39 22.00 -9.86
CA LEU A 236 2.79 21.06 -10.90
C LEU A 236 4.24 21.23 -11.39
N ASP A 237 5.06 21.96 -10.63
CA ASP A 237 6.49 22.06 -10.88
C ASP A 237 7.17 20.73 -10.64
N THR A 238 8.13 20.41 -11.50
CA THR A 238 8.79 19.12 -11.50
C THR A 238 10.30 19.30 -11.52
N THR A 239 10.97 18.79 -10.51
CA THR A 239 12.44 18.75 -10.45
C THR A 239 12.89 17.33 -10.73
N ARG A 240 13.83 17.16 -11.66
CA ARG A 240 14.37 15.86 -12.04
C ARG A 240 15.79 15.70 -11.50
N ILE A 241 16.12 14.49 -11.09
CA ILE A 241 17.48 14.04 -10.84
C ILE A 241 17.80 12.84 -11.71
N THR A 242 19.08 12.68 -12.06
CA THR A 242 19.60 11.49 -12.73
C THR A 242 20.19 10.55 -11.69
N MET A 243 19.59 9.36 -11.56
CA MET A 243 20.09 8.27 -10.75
C MET A 243 21.34 7.65 -11.39
N PRO A 244 22.27 7.06 -10.60
CA PRO A 244 23.46 6.39 -11.12
C PRO A 244 23.16 5.00 -11.75
N PHE A 245 21.89 4.68 -11.94
CA PHE A 245 21.41 3.43 -12.53
C PHE A 245 20.06 3.67 -13.22
N SER A 246 19.68 2.76 -14.11
CA SER A 246 18.31 2.68 -14.63
C SER A 246 17.49 1.69 -13.82
N LEU A 247 16.22 2.03 -13.57
CA LEU A 247 15.21 1.06 -13.17
C LEU A 247 14.78 0.22 -14.38
N GLY A 248 14.29 -0.98 -14.11
CA GLY A 248 13.67 -1.84 -15.12
C GLY A 248 12.37 -1.24 -15.64
N ASN A 249 12.07 -1.45 -16.92
CA ASN A 249 10.81 -1.01 -17.53
C ASN A 249 9.63 -1.85 -16.98
N PRO A 250 8.57 -1.29 -16.38
CA PRO A 250 7.46 -2.08 -15.89
C PRO A 250 6.50 -2.53 -17.01
N TRP A 251 6.46 -1.86 -18.16
CA TRP A 251 5.40 -2.03 -19.17
C TRP A 251 5.50 -3.34 -19.98
N PHE A 252 4.50 -3.62 -20.84
CA PHE A 252 4.27 -4.88 -21.56
C PHE A 252 3.78 -6.03 -20.66
N ALA A 253 4.61 -6.50 -19.72
CA ALA A 253 4.11 -7.35 -18.64
C ALA A 253 3.17 -6.53 -17.74
N TRP A 254 3.56 -5.27 -17.49
CA TRP A 254 2.97 -4.34 -16.54
C TRP A 254 3.04 -4.82 -15.09
N ASN A 255 3.58 -3.96 -14.22
CA ASN A 255 3.43 -4.04 -12.78
C ASN A 255 3.30 -2.62 -12.21
N GLU A 256 2.87 -2.50 -10.95
CA GLU A 256 2.67 -1.23 -10.24
C GLU A 256 3.96 -0.40 -9.98
N GLY A 257 5.12 -0.86 -10.45
CA GLY A 257 6.39 -0.17 -10.33
C GLY A 257 7.09 -0.36 -8.99
N THR A 258 8.38 -0.05 -8.98
CA THR A 258 9.33 -0.45 -7.94
C THR A 258 9.76 0.68 -7.01
N VAL A 259 8.97 1.75 -6.96
CA VAL A 259 9.22 2.96 -6.17
C VAL A 259 8.12 3.12 -5.12
N THR A 260 8.52 3.32 -3.87
CA THR A 260 7.61 3.57 -2.74
C THR A 260 8.18 4.68 -1.86
N CYS A 261 7.32 5.36 -1.10
CA CYS A 261 7.70 6.52 -0.30
C CYS A 261 7.37 6.26 1.16
N SER A 262 8.23 6.77 2.04
CA SER A 262 7.93 6.86 3.46
C SER A 262 6.73 7.79 3.70
N THR A 263 5.87 7.42 4.65
CA THR A 263 4.76 8.29 5.09
C THR A 263 5.13 9.18 6.28
N ILE A 264 6.26 8.93 6.95
CA ILE A 264 6.69 9.65 8.16
C ILE A 264 7.85 10.61 7.93
N ASP A 265 8.58 10.45 6.82
CA ASP A 265 9.67 11.33 6.41
C ASP A 265 9.64 11.55 4.89
N THR A 266 10.71 12.08 4.31
CA THR A 266 10.79 12.37 2.87
C THR A 266 11.58 11.34 2.08
N ALA A 267 11.87 10.16 2.65
CA ALA A 267 12.65 9.14 1.96
C ALA A 267 11.84 8.45 0.85
N VAL A 268 12.52 8.16 -0.26
CA VAL A 268 12.01 7.38 -1.38
C VAL A 268 12.82 6.09 -1.49
N TYR A 269 12.16 4.96 -1.62
CA TYR A 269 12.78 3.65 -1.72
C TYR A 269 12.57 3.06 -3.11
N LEU A 270 13.63 2.46 -3.67
CA LEU A 270 13.63 1.96 -5.04
C LEU A 270 14.21 0.54 -5.08
N ALA A 271 13.42 -0.44 -5.53
CA ALA A 271 13.94 -1.75 -5.88
C ALA A 271 14.46 -1.71 -7.32
N ARG A 272 15.77 -1.94 -7.49
CA ARG A 272 16.39 -1.99 -8.83
C ARG A 272 16.18 -3.36 -9.44
N THR A 273 15.07 -3.53 -10.15
CA THR A 273 14.74 -4.72 -10.93
C THR A 273 15.36 -4.68 -12.32
N ASN A 274 15.30 -5.79 -13.05
CA ASN A 274 15.41 -5.76 -14.51
C ASN A 274 14.05 -5.40 -15.13
N SER A 275 13.96 -5.40 -16.46
CA SER A 275 12.70 -5.20 -17.19
C SER A 275 11.62 -6.17 -16.71
N TRP A 276 10.37 -5.70 -16.78
CA TRP A 276 9.15 -6.41 -16.38
C TRP A 276 9.00 -6.66 -14.88
N GLY A 277 9.83 -6.02 -14.05
CA GLY A 277 9.71 -6.11 -12.58
C GLY A 277 10.26 -7.39 -11.97
N ALA A 278 10.98 -8.20 -12.73
CA ALA A 278 11.67 -9.39 -12.25
C ALA A 278 13.20 -9.19 -12.28
N GLY A 279 13.93 -9.94 -11.45
CA GLY A 279 15.38 -9.85 -11.41
C GLY A 279 15.90 -8.69 -10.54
N GLY A 280 17.23 -8.60 -10.44
CA GLY A 280 17.89 -7.59 -9.62
C GLY A 280 17.74 -7.85 -8.11
N ASN A 281 18.67 -7.28 -7.32
CA ASN A 281 18.75 -7.58 -5.88
C ASN A 281 19.18 -6.38 -5.03
N ARG A 282 19.24 -5.17 -5.59
CA ARG A 282 19.69 -3.97 -4.87
C ARG A 282 18.51 -3.04 -4.56
N LEU A 283 18.31 -2.77 -3.27
CA LEU A 283 17.33 -1.81 -2.75
C LEU A 283 18.06 -0.50 -2.44
N TYR A 284 17.53 0.63 -2.88
CA TYR A 284 18.10 1.96 -2.65
C TYR A 284 17.17 2.84 -1.82
N LYS A 285 17.78 3.82 -1.12
CA LYS A 285 17.09 4.89 -0.41
C LYS A 285 17.56 6.23 -0.95
N TYR A 286 16.65 6.98 -1.56
CA TYR A 286 16.90 8.38 -1.90
C TYR A 286 16.48 9.29 -0.75
N ILE A 287 17.39 10.18 -0.35
CA ILE A 287 17.12 11.28 0.57
C ILE A 287 17.06 12.57 -0.28
N PRO A 288 15.90 13.23 -0.38
CA PRO A 288 15.74 14.43 -1.19
C PRO A 288 16.81 15.49 -0.92
N GLY A 289 17.42 16.01 -1.99
CA GLY A 289 18.55 16.95 -1.91
C GLY A 289 19.92 16.32 -1.73
N ASN A 290 20.00 15.00 -1.49
CA ASN A 290 21.28 14.28 -1.33
C ASN A 290 21.42 13.15 -2.37
N LEU A 291 21.92 13.49 -3.57
CA LEU A 291 22.12 12.50 -4.64
C LEU A 291 23.10 11.37 -4.25
N ALA A 292 24.06 11.65 -3.36
CA ALA A 292 25.01 10.66 -2.89
C ALA A 292 24.35 9.51 -2.12
N SER A 293 23.12 9.67 -1.61
CA SER A 293 22.39 8.57 -0.97
C SER A 293 22.07 7.41 -1.93
N LEU A 294 22.21 7.61 -3.25
CA LEU A 294 22.03 6.59 -4.28
C LEU A 294 23.34 5.93 -4.75
N SER A 295 24.51 6.33 -4.24
CA SER A 295 25.79 5.75 -4.66
C SER A 295 25.96 4.31 -4.22
N THR A 296 25.33 3.93 -3.10
CA THR A 296 25.36 2.58 -2.54
C THR A 296 23.93 2.10 -2.27
N PRO A 297 23.64 0.80 -2.46
CA PRO A 297 22.37 0.23 -2.04
C PRO A 297 22.15 0.42 -0.52
N LEU A 298 20.91 0.68 -0.13
CA LEU A 298 20.45 0.56 1.26
C LEU A 298 20.60 -0.88 1.76
N ALA A 299 20.23 -1.84 0.91
CA ALA A 299 20.33 -3.26 1.19
C ALA A 299 20.52 -4.06 -0.11
N THR A 300 21.03 -5.27 0.02
CA THR A 300 21.05 -6.27 -1.05
C THR A 300 20.25 -7.49 -0.58
N LEU A 301 19.45 -8.09 -1.46
CA LEU A 301 18.73 -9.32 -1.14
C LEU A 301 19.73 -10.45 -0.82
N PRO A 302 19.35 -11.44 0.00
CA PRO A 302 20.15 -12.64 0.22
C PRO A 302 20.54 -13.35 -1.09
N ALA A 303 21.60 -14.15 -1.05
CA ALA A 303 22.08 -14.87 -2.21
C ALA A 303 20.98 -15.72 -2.88
N ASN A 304 21.03 -15.81 -4.21
CA ASN A 304 20.08 -16.54 -5.06
C ASN A 304 18.63 -16.04 -4.99
N GLN A 305 18.42 -14.76 -4.64
CA GLN A 305 17.11 -14.13 -4.61
C GLN A 305 17.07 -12.92 -5.52
N GLU A 306 15.91 -12.71 -6.14
CA GLU A 306 15.64 -11.55 -6.96
C GLU A 306 14.28 -10.95 -6.66
N PHE A 307 14.15 -9.64 -6.87
CA PHE A 307 12.86 -8.97 -6.77
C PHE A 307 11.86 -9.54 -7.77
N TYR A 308 10.58 -9.47 -7.41
CA TYR A 308 9.47 -9.78 -8.31
C TYR A 308 8.31 -8.79 -8.11
N GLY A 309 7.64 -8.44 -9.20
CA GLY A 309 6.49 -7.53 -9.23
C GLY A 309 6.87 -6.12 -8.79
N ALA A 310 6.11 -5.58 -7.83
CA ALA A 310 6.39 -4.32 -7.17
C ALA A 310 7.77 -4.27 -6.50
N GLY A 311 8.32 -5.41 -6.07
CA GLY A 311 9.64 -5.57 -5.45
C GLY A 311 9.80 -4.95 -4.06
N VAL A 312 9.22 -3.78 -3.79
CA VAL A 312 9.25 -3.11 -2.49
C VAL A 312 8.02 -2.24 -2.26
N ARG A 313 7.49 -2.27 -1.04
CA ARG A 313 6.49 -1.35 -0.52
C ARG A 313 6.85 -0.89 0.88
N TYR A 314 6.62 0.39 1.18
CA TYR A 314 6.70 0.92 2.53
C TYR A 314 5.40 0.60 3.26
N ASP A 315 5.50 -0.07 4.40
CA ASP A 315 4.38 -0.36 5.28
C ASP A 315 4.13 0.85 6.21
N PRO A 316 3.03 1.59 6.02
CA PRO A 316 2.76 2.78 6.82
C PRO A 316 2.40 2.49 8.27
N SER A 317 2.00 1.26 8.60
CA SER A 317 1.61 0.83 9.94
C SER A 317 2.80 0.37 10.77
N GLN A 318 3.74 -0.36 10.15
CA GLN A 318 4.92 -0.91 10.81
C GLN A 318 6.19 -0.06 10.60
N HIS A 319 6.11 0.98 9.76
CA HIS A 319 7.22 1.87 9.42
C HIS A 319 8.47 1.12 8.92
N ASN A 320 8.24 0.10 8.10
CA ASN A 320 9.29 -0.75 7.53
C ASN A 320 9.12 -0.92 6.02
N LEU A 321 10.03 -1.65 5.39
CA LEU A 321 9.97 -2.01 3.98
C LEU A 321 9.63 -3.48 3.84
N VAL A 322 8.58 -3.76 3.08
CA VAL A 322 8.13 -5.09 2.72
C VAL A 322 8.58 -5.37 1.29
N VAL A 323 9.31 -6.46 1.10
CA VAL A 323 9.98 -6.79 -0.15
C VAL A 323 9.54 -8.16 -0.62
N THR A 324 9.06 -8.24 -1.85
CA THR A 324 8.68 -9.48 -2.54
C THR A 324 9.83 -9.97 -3.40
N ALA A 325 10.18 -11.25 -3.24
CA ALA A 325 11.26 -11.87 -3.96
C ALA A 325 10.96 -13.33 -4.31
N VAL A 326 11.65 -13.83 -5.34
CA VAL A 326 11.66 -15.23 -5.74
C VAL A 326 13.09 -15.74 -5.83
N GLN A 327 13.27 -17.05 -5.80
CA GLN A 327 14.57 -17.65 -6.09
C GLN A 327 14.97 -17.35 -7.54
N SER A 328 16.20 -16.88 -7.72
CA SER A 328 16.77 -16.58 -9.03
C SER A 328 16.90 -17.83 -9.90
N GLY A 329 16.78 -17.65 -11.22
CA GLY A 329 17.09 -18.71 -12.19
C GLY A 329 15.90 -19.31 -12.94
N TYR A 330 14.75 -18.62 -13.02
CA TYR A 330 13.57 -18.96 -13.85
C TYR A 330 12.95 -20.36 -13.61
N GLY A 331 11.82 -20.63 -14.27
CA GLY A 331 11.14 -21.93 -14.25
C GLY A 331 10.80 -22.38 -12.83
N GLN A 332 11.25 -23.58 -12.45
CA GLN A 332 11.00 -24.15 -11.11
C GLN A 332 11.54 -23.29 -9.96
N ASN A 333 12.52 -22.42 -10.19
CA ASN A 333 13.01 -21.51 -9.15
C ASN A 333 11.91 -20.54 -8.68
N TYR A 334 11.00 -20.14 -9.57
CA TYR A 334 9.94 -19.18 -9.27
C TYR A 334 8.82 -19.73 -8.38
N LYS A 335 8.86 -21.02 -8.02
CA LYS A 335 7.98 -21.55 -6.97
C LYS A 335 8.44 -21.18 -5.56
N TYR A 336 9.70 -20.82 -5.38
CA TYR A 336 10.26 -20.48 -4.07
C TYR A 336 10.19 -18.97 -3.84
N ASN A 337 9.27 -18.55 -2.99
CA ASN A 337 9.00 -17.13 -2.74
C ASN A 337 9.51 -16.72 -1.36
N LYS A 338 9.85 -15.44 -1.24
CA LYS A 338 10.29 -14.80 -0.01
C LYS A 338 9.55 -13.48 0.20
N LEU A 339 9.13 -13.27 1.44
CA LEU A 339 8.71 -11.97 1.93
C LEU A 339 9.77 -11.48 2.92
N TYR A 340 10.46 -10.41 2.57
CA TYR A 340 11.50 -9.81 3.40
C TYR A 340 10.99 -8.53 4.06
N PHE A 341 11.42 -8.32 5.29
CA PHE A 341 11.16 -7.10 6.05
C PHE A 341 12.49 -6.43 6.34
N TYR A 342 12.63 -5.19 5.87
CA TYR A 342 13.79 -4.36 6.17
C TYR A 342 13.35 -3.15 6.97
N SER A 343 14.14 -2.76 7.97
CA SER A 343 14.01 -1.43 8.56
C SER A 343 14.39 -0.35 7.53
N THR A 344 14.00 0.89 7.80
CA THR A 344 14.27 2.06 6.92
C THR A 344 15.75 2.46 6.84
N ASN A 345 16.62 1.82 7.63
CA ASN A 345 18.08 1.92 7.58
C ASN A 345 18.75 0.71 6.88
N GLY A 346 17.98 -0.26 6.37
CA GLY A 346 18.49 -1.36 5.56
C GLY A 346 18.80 -2.66 6.30
N SER A 347 18.53 -2.76 7.60
CA SER A 347 18.69 -4.02 8.33
C SER A 347 17.55 -4.99 8.01
N LEU A 348 17.89 -6.23 7.63
CA LEU A 348 16.91 -7.30 7.45
C LEU A 348 16.41 -7.75 8.82
N THR A 349 15.12 -7.58 9.09
CA THR A 349 14.51 -7.89 10.40
C THR A 349 13.72 -9.18 10.40
N LYS A 350 13.16 -9.59 9.24
CA LYS A 350 12.38 -10.83 9.13
C LYS A 350 12.38 -11.38 7.71
N THR A 351 12.27 -12.70 7.60
CA THR A 351 12.11 -13.44 6.34
C THR A 351 10.99 -14.46 6.50
N ILE A 352 10.04 -14.48 5.58
CA ILE A 352 9.04 -15.54 5.46
C ILE A 352 9.23 -16.27 4.14
N SER A 353 9.16 -17.60 4.18
CA SER A 353 9.27 -18.46 3.00
C SER A 353 7.95 -19.12 2.71
N TYR A 354 7.59 -19.21 1.44
CA TYR A 354 6.36 -19.85 0.99
C TYR A 354 6.54 -20.39 -0.43
N GLU A 355 5.87 -21.50 -0.73
CA GLU A 355 6.13 -22.25 -1.95
C GLU A 355 4.84 -22.46 -2.76
N TYR A 356 4.86 -21.91 -3.97
CA TYR A 356 3.93 -22.15 -5.08
C TYR A 356 4.36 -21.24 -6.23
N PHE A 357 3.83 -21.47 -7.43
CA PHE A 357 3.93 -20.54 -8.55
C PHE A 357 3.01 -19.32 -8.35
N TYR A 358 3.34 -18.49 -7.36
CA TYR A 358 2.55 -17.31 -6.99
C TYR A 358 2.80 -16.12 -7.92
N PHE A 359 4.07 -15.80 -8.20
CA PHE A 359 4.46 -14.59 -8.92
C PHE A 359 3.92 -13.33 -8.20
N PRO A 360 4.50 -12.96 -7.03
CA PRO A 360 3.94 -11.95 -6.15
C PRO A 360 3.95 -10.56 -6.80
N ALA A 361 2.77 -10.03 -7.09
CA ALA A 361 2.62 -8.76 -7.80
C ALA A 361 2.81 -7.57 -6.86
N LEU A 362 2.09 -7.56 -5.73
CA LEU A 362 1.95 -6.36 -4.91
C LEU A 362 1.56 -6.66 -3.45
N PRO A 363 2.34 -6.17 -2.47
CA PRO A 363 1.85 -5.98 -1.11
C PRO A 363 0.85 -4.82 -1.00
N VAL A 364 -0.29 -5.07 -0.38
CA VAL A 364 -1.38 -4.11 -0.13
C VAL A 364 -1.65 -4.05 1.38
N PHE A 365 -1.89 -2.84 1.88
CA PHE A 365 -2.16 -2.55 3.29
C PHE A 365 -3.57 -1.97 3.44
N ASN A 366 -4.20 -2.24 4.58
CA ASN A 366 -5.49 -1.67 4.97
C ASN A 366 -5.39 -0.26 5.54
#